data_AF-A0AAV9M945-F1
#
_entry.id   AF-A0AAV9M945-F1
#
_cell.length_a   1.000
_cell.length_b   1.000
_cell.length_c   1.000
_cell.angle_alpha   90.00
_cell.angle_beta   90.00
_cell.angle_gamma   90.00
#
_symmetry.space_group_name_H-M   'P 1'
#
loop_
_entity.id
_entity.type
_entity.pdbx_description
1 polymer ?
#
loop_
_entity_poly.entity_id
_entity_poly.type
_entity_poly.pdbx_seq_one_letter_code
_entity_poly.pdbx_strand_id
1 'polypeptide(L)'
;MSIIACNVRGTNQLYKHKEMKAFCRENNFILLAILENKVKEKRAPKIIKKLGDKWRWVANYNIDRRERIWVLRDYYIIEFRVDVVHQQFIFGY
;
A
#
# COMPACT_ATOMS: atom_id res chain seq x y z
N MET A 1 -4.47 7.63 -16.36
CA MET A 1 -4.30 7.56 -14.90
C MET A 1 -4.85 6.22 -14.44
N SER A 2 -4.01 5.37 -13.85
CA SER A 2 -4.41 4.00 -13.49
C SER A 2 -4.38 3.78 -11.99
N ILE A 3 -5.42 3.13 -11.48
CA ILE A 3 -5.55 2.74 -10.08
C ILE A 3 -5.56 1.22 -10.03
N ILE A 4 -4.81 0.63 -9.10
CA ILE A 4 -4.71 -0.81 -8.94
C ILE A 4 -5.09 -1.19 -7.52
N ALA A 5 -5.86 -2.27 -7.37
CA ALA A 5 -6.10 -2.94 -6.09
C ALA A 5 -5.66 -4.40 -6.20
N CYS A 6 -4.80 -4.84 -5.30
CA CYS A 6 -4.24 -6.20 -5.32
C CYS A 6 -4.30 -6.83 -3.93
N ASN A 7 -4.88 -8.03 -3.85
CA ASN A 7 -4.80 -8.87 -2.67
C ASN A 7 -3.58 -9.78 -2.75
N VAL A 8 -2.62 -9.57 -1.85
CA VAL A 8 -1.32 -10.26 -1.87
C VAL A 8 -1.24 -11.43 -0.88
N ARG A 9 -2.27 -11.61 -0.04
CA ARG A 9 -2.38 -12.67 0.99
C ARG A 9 -1.11 -12.88 1.81
N GLY A 10 -0.42 -11.80 2.13
CA GLY A 10 0.78 -11.75 2.95
C GLY A 10 2.07 -11.56 2.16
N THR A 11 2.88 -10.58 2.56
CA THR A 11 4.14 -10.21 1.86
C THR A 11 5.39 -10.42 2.71
N ASN A 12 5.32 -11.14 3.83
CA ASN A 12 6.48 -11.29 4.74
C ASN A 12 7.71 -11.95 4.11
N GLN A 13 7.56 -12.64 2.98
CA GLN A 13 8.63 -13.32 2.28
C GLN A 13 9.42 -12.35 1.37
N LEU A 14 10.75 -12.49 1.35
CA LEU A 14 11.63 -11.56 0.65
C LEU A 14 11.39 -11.50 -0.86
N TYR A 15 11.04 -12.62 -1.50
CA TYR A 15 10.78 -12.64 -2.95
C TYR A 15 9.54 -11.81 -3.32
N LYS A 16 8.48 -11.84 -2.50
CA LYS A 16 7.28 -11.00 -2.69
C LYS A 16 7.59 -9.51 -2.61
N HIS A 17 8.56 -9.11 -1.78
CA HIS A 17 9.03 -7.73 -1.76
C HIS A 17 9.76 -7.35 -3.05
N LYS A 18 10.52 -8.27 -3.66
CA LYS A 18 11.18 -8.03 -4.96
C LYS A 18 10.15 -7.92 -6.08
N GLU A 19 9.16 -8.81 -6.10
CA GLU A 19 8.05 -8.78 -7.06
C GLU A 19 7.23 -7.50 -6.94
N MET A 20 6.80 -7.10 -5.74
CA MET A 20 6.10 -5.82 -5.55
C MET A 20 6.93 -4.64 -6.05
N LYS A 21 8.25 -4.66 -5.82
CA LYS A 21 9.14 -3.60 -6.30
C LYS A 21 9.23 -3.58 -7.83
N ALA A 22 9.35 -4.74 -8.47
CA ALA A 22 9.34 -4.87 -9.93
C ALA A 22 7.99 -4.40 -10.50
N PHE A 23 6.88 -4.87 -9.92
CA PHE A 23 5.53 -4.46 -10.26
C PHE A 23 5.34 -2.93 -10.19
N CYS A 24 5.80 -2.29 -9.12
CA CYS A 24 5.74 -0.83 -8.97
C CYS A 24 6.62 -0.05 -9.97
N ARG A 25 7.65 -0.69 -10.54
CA ARG A 25 8.55 -0.08 -11.54
C ARG A 25 8.06 -0.27 -12.96
N GLU A 26 7.50 -1.43 -13.26
CA GLU A 26 7.06 -1.83 -14.60
C GLU A 26 5.67 -1.26 -14.93
N ASN A 27 4.85 -0.97 -13.92
CA ASN A 27 3.51 -0.45 -14.11
C ASN A 27 3.44 1.05 -13.78
N ASN A 28 2.79 1.82 -14.64
CA ASN A 28 2.58 3.25 -14.45
C ASN A 28 1.20 3.53 -13.83
N PHE A 29 1.08 3.29 -12.53
CA PHE A 29 -0.12 3.63 -11.74
C PHE A 29 0.13 4.82 -10.82
N ILE A 30 -0.94 5.53 -10.49
CA ILE A 30 -0.91 6.71 -9.60
C ILE A 30 -1.34 6.36 -8.18
N LEU A 31 -2.09 5.27 -8.03
CA LEU A 31 -2.60 4.77 -6.75
C LEU A 31 -2.58 3.23 -6.75
N LEU A 32 -2.11 2.65 -5.65
CA LEU A 32 -2.07 1.21 -5.42
C LEU A 32 -2.63 0.87 -4.06
N ALA A 33 -3.69 0.06 -4.02
CA ALA A 33 -4.19 -0.57 -2.81
C ALA A 33 -3.64 -1.99 -2.68
N ILE A 34 -3.05 -2.30 -1.53
CA ILE A 34 -2.53 -3.63 -1.18
C ILE A 34 -3.34 -4.18 -0.01
N LEU A 35 -4.08 -5.26 -0.27
CA LEU A 35 -4.96 -5.92 0.70
C LEU A 35 -4.27 -7.15 1.31
N GLU A 36 -4.57 -7.43 2.58
CA GLU A 36 -4.03 -8.57 3.32
C GLU A 36 -2.49 -8.66 3.31
N ASN A 37 -1.77 -7.53 3.41
CA ASN A 37 -0.30 -7.56 3.34
C ASN A 37 0.36 -8.34 4.50
N LYS A 38 -0.33 -8.51 5.63
CA LYS A 38 0.16 -9.24 6.84
C LYS A 38 1.54 -8.77 7.33
N VAL A 39 1.96 -7.54 6.99
CA VAL A 39 3.18 -6.88 7.48
C VAL A 39 2.89 -6.16 8.78
N LYS A 40 3.77 -6.22 9.77
CA LYS A 40 3.59 -5.46 11.03
C LYS A 40 3.84 -3.97 10.76
N GLU A 41 3.06 -3.09 11.38
CA GLU A 41 3.17 -1.62 11.21
C GLU A 41 4.61 -1.11 11.26
N LYS A 42 5.37 -1.50 12.29
CA LYS A 42 6.80 -1.14 12.45
C LYS A 42 7.73 -1.53 11.30
N ARG A 43 7.32 -2.46 10.43
CA ARG A 43 8.07 -2.90 9.25
C ARG A 43 7.58 -2.22 7.96
N ALA A 44 6.37 -1.67 7.95
CA ALA A 44 5.76 -1.08 6.76
C ALA A 44 6.58 0.08 6.18
N PRO A 45 7.04 1.08 6.96
CA PRO A 45 7.84 2.18 6.40
C PRO A 45 9.10 1.68 5.69
N LYS A 46 9.79 0.67 6.26
CA LYS A 46 11.01 0.09 5.68
C LYS A 46 10.74 -0.66 4.37
N ILE A 47 9.58 -1.28 4.22
CA ILE A 47 9.19 -1.99 3.00
C ILE A 47 8.76 -1.00 1.93
N ILE A 48 7.89 -0.05 2.28
CA ILE A 48 7.36 0.96 1.34
C ILE A 48 8.46 1.86 0.80
N LYS A 49 9.42 2.28 1.66
CA LYS A 49 10.59 3.04 1.21
C LYS A 49 11.41 2.32 0.11
N LYS A 50 11.43 0.98 0.11
CA LYS A 50 12.12 0.21 -0.94
C LYS A 50 11.38 0.20 -2.29
N LEU A 51 10.09 0.54 -2.31
CA LEU A 51 9.29 0.68 -3.53
C LEU A 51 9.59 2.00 -4.25
N GLY A 52 10.07 3.02 -3.53
CA GLY A 52 10.49 4.31 -4.06
C GLY A 52 10.04 5.48 -3.19
N ASP A 53 10.78 6.59 -3.24
CA ASP A 53 10.53 7.76 -2.37
C ASP A 53 9.28 8.57 -2.77
N LYS A 54 8.77 8.37 -3.99
CA LYS A 54 7.54 9.00 -4.49
C LYS A 54 6.26 8.48 -3.83
N TRP A 55 6.31 7.35 -3.13
CA TRP A 55 5.13 6.72 -2.56
C TRP A 55 4.83 7.26 -1.16
N ARG A 56 3.74 8.03 -1.07
CA ARG A 56 3.09 8.30 0.22
C ARG A 56 2.03 7.24 0.47
N TRP A 57 1.76 6.92 1.72
CA TRP A 57 0.89 5.81 2.04
C TRP A 57 0.06 6.05 3.29
N VAL A 58 -1.07 5.37 3.35
CA VAL A 58 -1.97 5.29 4.49
C VAL A 58 -2.34 3.82 4.73
N ALA A 59 -2.73 3.50 5.95
CA ALA A 59 -3.09 2.14 6.34
C ALA A 59 -4.07 2.10 7.50
N ASN A 60 -4.77 0.98 7.67
CA ASN A 60 -5.73 0.77 8.74
C ASN A 60 -5.17 0.10 10.01
N TYR A 61 -3.86 0.22 10.26
CA TYR A 61 -3.20 -0.43 11.41
C TYR A 61 -3.82 -0.11 12.77
N ASN A 62 -4.37 1.10 12.93
CA ASN A 62 -4.99 1.55 14.17
C ASN A 62 -6.37 0.94 14.43
N ILE A 63 -7.01 0.36 13.40
CA ILE A 63 -8.36 -0.23 13.50
C ILE A 63 -8.26 -1.75 13.63
N ASP A 64 -7.46 -2.39 12.78
CA ASP A 64 -7.27 -3.84 12.82
C ASP A 64 -5.83 -4.26 12.52
N ARG A 65 -5.33 -5.16 13.37
CA ARG A 65 -4.03 -5.79 13.20
C ARG A 65 -4.08 -7.01 12.26
N ARG A 66 -5.22 -7.47 11.76
CA ARG A 66 -5.33 -8.71 10.98
C ARG A 66 -5.49 -8.47 9.47
N GLU A 67 -6.44 -7.63 9.06
CA GLU A 67 -6.81 -7.47 7.64
C GLU A 67 -5.86 -6.56 6.84
N ARG A 68 -5.25 -5.55 7.48
CA ARG A 68 -4.15 -4.69 7.01
C ARG A 68 -4.22 -4.30 5.51
N ILE A 69 -4.77 -3.12 5.27
CA ILE A 69 -4.86 -2.47 3.96
C ILE A 69 -3.79 -1.38 3.90
N TRP A 70 -3.05 -1.30 2.80
CA TRP A 70 -2.24 -0.13 2.44
C TRP A 70 -2.83 0.53 1.21
N VAL A 71 -2.88 1.87 1.20
CA VAL A 71 -3.07 2.65 -0.01
C VAL A 71 -1.82 3.48 -0.21
N LEU A 72 -1.16 3.31 -1.36
CA LEU A 72 0.01 4.06 -1.79
C LEU A 72 -0.40 5.01 -2.91
N ARG A 73 0.03 6.26 -2.82
CA ARG A 73 -0.17 7.29 -3.86
C ARG A 73 1.16 7.85 -4.33
N ASP A 74 1.25 8.15 -5.61
CA ASP A 74 2.33 8.97 -6.14
C ASP A 74 2.09 10.43 -5.73
N TYR A 75 2.89 10.94 -4.80
CA TYR A 75 2.62 12.24 -4.19
C TYR A 75 2.82 13.42 -5.13
N TYR A 76 3.56 13.22 -6.23
CA TYR A 76 3.78 14.25 -7.24
C TYR A 76 2.59 14.39 -8.19
N ILE A 77 1.70 13.38 -8.25
CA ILE A 77 0.64 13.32 -9.26
C ILE A 77 -0.73 13.57 -8.66
N ILE A 78 -1.04 12.94 -7.51
CA ILE A 78 -2.36 13.05 -6.88
C ILE A 78 -2.28 13.29 -5.38
N GLU A 79 -3.25 14.02 -4.87
CA GLU A 79 -3.61 14.00 -3.45
C GLU A 79 -4.73 12.95 -3.25
N PHE A 80 -4.63 12.16 -2.18
CA PHE A 80 -5.71 11.27 -1.73
C PHE A 80 -5.93 11.58 -0.27
N ARG A 81 -7.09 12.16 0.05
CA ARG A 81 -7.51 12.55 1.38
C ARG A 81 -8.38 11.46 1.95
N VAL A 82 -7.87 10.81 2.99
CA VAL A 82 -8.61 9.78 3.70
C VAL A 82 -9.70 10.43 4.54
N ASP A 83 -10.92 9.97 4.35
CA ASP A 83 -12.10 10.39 5.13
C ASP A 83 -12.44 9.34 6.19
N VAL A 84 -12.46 8.06 5.81
CA VAL A 84 -12.79 6.96 6.72
C VAL A 84 -11.76 5.83 6.63
N VAL A 85 -11.31 5.38 7.79
CA VAL A 85 -10.48 4.17 7.95
C VAL A 85 -11.29 3.14 8.71
N HIS A 86 -11.51 1.98 8.09
CA HIS A 86 -12.25 0.87 8.67
C HIS A 86 -11.40 -0.41 8.66
N GLN A 87 -11.86 -1.45 9.34
CA GLN A 87 -11.22 -2.77 9.34
C GLN A 87 -11.14 -3.33 7.91
N GLN A 88 -12.20 -3.17 7.13
CA GLN A 88 -12.35 -3.77 5.80
C GLN A 88 -12.11 -2.81 4.62
N PHE A 89 -12.03 -1.50 4.85
CA PHE A 89 -11.84 -0.53 3.77
C PHE A 89 -11.15 0.76 4.24
N ILE A 90 -10.64 1.52 3.27
CA ILE A 90 -10.21 2.90 3.43
C ILE A 90 -10.95 3.71 2.37
N PHE A 91 -11.71 4.71 2.79
CA PHE A 91 -12.47 5.60 1.93
C PHE A 91 -11.86 7.00 1.95
N GLY A 92 -11.83 7.65 0.78
CA GLY A 92 -11.23 8.96 0.59
C GLY A 92 -11.45 9.48 -0.83
N TYR A 93 -11.03 10.72 -1.07
CA TYR A 93 -11.17 11.44 -2.34
C TYR A 93 -9.89 12.15 -2.77
#